data_AF-A0A924A0H6-F1
#
_entry.id   AF-A0A924A0H6-F1
#
_cell.length_a   1.000
_cell.length_b   1.000
_cell.length_c   1.000
_cell.angle_alpha   90.00
_cell.angle_beta   90.00
_cell.angle_gamma   90.00
#
_symmetry.space_group_name_H-M   'P 1'
#
loop_
_entity.id
_entity.type
_entity.pdbx_description
1 polymer ?
#
loop_
_entity_poly.entity_id
_entity_poly.type
_entity_poly.pdbx_seq_one_letter_code
_entity_poly.pdbx_strand_id
1 'polypeptide(L)'
;MPRCAAQPSAAQATDLPRGHTSGRWLVHALLLGTMACLAGATHSAERDSERNRQKRGAEEQRAQLQQKLTSLKQSIDRNESEKRRAADALALSEAAISEANRTLADLAAEQAQTEQRLALLIRQQRELKATLALRQKQLSAVLREQYVSGNEDRTKLLLSGDDPSRINRALRYMGYVSKAQGKLIDGLRASIKAIEQNQTEATEASADLNDIAAESLEQKRVLEQQKNQRTQLLAQYATRLTSQRAEVGRLQKDESRLGGLVEQLGKLIEAQQKAEQAAKAEREAKAERVAKADRAARAEREAKAEQAAADKRRQQAALVRREARGAIVAQPNPPTSRPPRAQINRADAIDADEPLVPANPKVLTGNEPKPEASVQAVTSLQSFAGLKGR
;
A
#
# COMPACT_ATOMS: atom_id res chain seq x y z
N MET A 1 -41.41 24.72 -26.28
CA MET A 1 -40.66 25.26 -27.43
C MET A 1 -39.17 25.14 -27.16
N PRO A 2 -38.52 24.00 -27.44
CA PRO A 2 -37.05 23.92 -27.45
C PRO A 2 -36.50 24.42 -28.80
N ARG A 3 -35.35 25.09 -28.80
CA ARG A 3 -34.61 25.38 -30.04
C ARG A 3 -33.18 24.86 -29.91
N CYS A 4 -32.82 23.95 -30.82
CA CYS A 4 -31.50 23.33 -30.89
C CYS A 4 -30.48 24.27 -31.55
N ALA A 5 -29.23 24.24 -31.07
CA ALA A 5 -28.00 24.48 -31.83
C ALA A 5 -26.87 23.79 -31.03
N ALA A 6 -26.32 22.65 -31.44
CA ALA A 6 -25.46 22.41 -32.61
C ALA A 6 -24.02 22.96 -32.44
N GLN A 7 -23.15 22.10 -31.88
CA GLN A 7 -21.68 22.08 -32.08
C GLN A 7 -21.37 21.58 -33.53
N PRO A 8 -20.17 21.76 -34.14
CA PRO A 8 -18.83 21.32 -33.68
C PRO A 8 -17.73 22.41 -33.71
N SER A 9 -16.75 22.43 -32.79
CA SER A 9 -15.52 21.61 -32.77
C SER A 9 -14.59 21.85 -33.98
N ALA A 10 -13.62 22.76 -33.82
CA ALA A 10 -12.54 23.01 -34.78
C ALA A 10 -11.24 22.30 -34.33
N ALA A 11 -10.51 21.75 -35.30
CA ALA A 11 -9.37 20.86 -35.06
C ALA A 11 -8.13 21.59 -34.51
N GLN A 12 -7.45 20.95 -33.54
CA GLN A 12 -6.06 21.25 -33.22
C GLN A 12 -5.17 20.32 -34.05
N ALA A 13 -4.43 20.88 -35.00
CA ALA A 13 -3.44 20.15 -35.78
C ALA A 13 -2.05 20.35 -35.15
N THR A 14 -1.52 19.31 -34.51
CA THR A 14 -0.14 19.24 -34.03
C THR A 14 0.53 18.00 -34.57
N ASP A 15 1.24 18.13 -35.69
CA ASP A 15 2.15 17.08 -36.17
C ASP A 15 3.49 17.70 -36.59
N LEU A 16 4.54 17.27 -35.90
CA LEU A 16 5.94 17.67 -36.13
C LEU A 16 6.68 16.49 -36.79
N PRO A 17 7.02 16.55 -38.10
CA PRO A 17 7.91 15.57 -38.68
C PRO A 17 9.37 15.79 -38.22
N ARG A 18 10.05 14.69 -37.92
CA ARG A 18 11.42 14.66 -37.40
C ARG A 18 12.45 15.12 -38.45
N GLY A 19 13.51 15.75 -37.98
CA GLY A 19 14.61 16.23 -38.83
C GLY A 19 15.54 15.14 -39.37
N HIS A 20 16.42 15.59 -40.28
CA HIS A 20 17.56 14.87 -40.87
C HIS A 20 18.47 14.22 -39.79
N THR A 21 19.33 13.23 -40.06
CA THR A 21 20.24 13.08 -41.22
C THR A 21 20.58 11.61 -41.53
N SER A 22 20.73 11.28 -42.81
CA SER A 22 21.25 9.99 -43.29
C SER A 22 22.74 10.11 -43.67
N GLY A 23 23.63 9.78 -42.74
CA GLY A 23 25.08 9.80 -42.94
C GLY A 23 25.62 8.54 -43.62
N ARG A 24 25.84 8.60 -44.95
CA ARG A 24 26.62 7.60 -45.69
C ARG A 24 28.11 7.83 -45.42
N TRP A 25 28.79 6.88 -44.77
CA TRP A 25 30.25 6.76 -44.81
C TRP A 25 30.64 5.37 -45.31
N LEU A 26 31.13 5.34 -46.53
CA LEU A 26 31.75 4.19 -47.19
C LEU A 26 33.25 4.17 -46.86
N VAL A 27 33.79 2.94 -46.73
CA VAL A 27 35.19 2.58 -46.99
C VAL A 27 36.27 3.40 -46.26
N HIS A 28 36.91 2.78 -45.26
CA HIS A 28 38.38 2.71 -45.12
C HIS A 28 38.75 1.78 -43.94
N ALA A 29 39.24 0.57 -44.22
CA ALA A 29 40.12 -0.23 -43.35
C ALA A 29 40.49 -1.57 -44.01
N LEU A 30 41.21 -1.53 -45.14
CA LEU A 30 41.92 -2.70 -45.65
C LEU A 30 43.40 -2.54 -45.33
N LEU A 31 43.86 -3.14 -44.23
CA LEU A 31 45.24 -3.60 -43.99
C LEU A 31 45.41 -4.21 -42.58
N LEU A 32 46.27 -5.23 -42.50
CA LEU A 32 46.91 -5.77 -41.29
C LEU A 32 46.00 -6.44 -40.22
N GLY A 33 46.03 -7.78 -40.19
CA GLY A 33 45.37 -8.57 -39.14
C GLY A 33 45.69 -10.07 -39.09
N THR A 34 46.47 -10.62 -40.04
CA THR A 34 46.85 -12.04 -40.08
C THR A 34 48.01 -12.36 -39.12
N MET A 35 47.82 -12.15 -37.81
CA MET A 35 48.76 -12.61 -36.77
C MET A 35 48.08 -12.85 -35.42
N ALA A 36 47.06 -13.71 -35.38
CA ALA A 36 46.30 -14.01 -34.17
C ALA A 36 46.15 -15.54 -33.93
N CYS A 37 47.27 -16.24 -33.71
CA CYS A 37 47.26 -17.66 -33.27
C CYS A 37 48.10 -17.93 -32.00
N LEU A 38 48.83 -16.96 -31.44
CA LEU A 38 49.57 -17.10 -30.18
C LEU A 38 49.30 -15.94 -29.21
N ALA A 39 48.04 -15.75 -28.80
CA ALA A 39 47.65 -14.74 -27.80
C ALA A 39 46.49 -15.20 -26.87
N GLY A 40 46.34 -16.51 -26.63
CA GLY A 40 45.24 -17.07 -25.83
C GLY A 40 45.35 -16.87 -24.31
N ALA A 41 46.47 -16.36 -23.79
CA ALA A 41 46.76 -16.37 -22.35
C ALA A 41 46.61 -15.02 -21.62
N THR A 42 46.63 -13.88 -22.33
CA THR A 42 46.62 -12.54 -21.69
C THR A 42 45.22 -11.96 -21.50
N HIS A 43 44.26 -12.31 -22.35
CA HIS A 43 42.88 -11.77 -22.34
C HIS A 43 42.01 -12.22 -21.14
N SER A 44 42.46 -13.15 -20.31
CA SER A 44 41.68 -13.62 -19.15
C SER A 44 41.80 -12.67 -17.96
N ALA A 45 43.03 -12.31 -17.58
CA ALA A 45 43.30 -11.48 -16.40
C ALA A 45 42.64 -10.08 -16.45
N GLU A 46 42.49 -9.52 -17.64
CA GLU A 46 41.89 -8.19 -17.82
C GLU A 46 40.36 -8.20 -17.55
N ARG A 47 39.66 -9.22 -18.09
CA ARG A 47 38.24 -9.50 -17.83
C ARG A 47 37.94 -9.85 -16.37
N ASP A 48 38.94 -10.34 -15.65
CA ASP A 48 38.83 -10.67 -14.23
C ASP A 48 38.95 -9.42 -13.37
N SER A 49 39.76 -8.44 -13.78
CA SER A 49 39.73 -7.09 -13.19
C SER A 49 38.39 -6.39 -13.45
N GLU A 50 37.82 -6.54 -14.65
CA GLU A 50 36.54 -5.91 -15.01
C GLU A 50 35.35 -6.50 -14.26
N ARG A 51 35.23 -7.83 -14.15
CA ARG A 51 34.16 -8.46 -13.36
C ARG A 51 34.23 -8.11 -11.87
N ASN A 52 35.44 -7.97 -11.32
CA ASN A 52 35.61 -7.49 -9.94
C ASN A 52 35.18 -6.02 -9.79
N ARG A 53 35.44 -5.15 -10.79
CA ARG A 53 34.93 -3.76 -10.80
C ARG A 53 33.40 -3.73 -10.94
N GLN A 54 32.82 -4.54 -11.83
CA GLN A 54 31.37 -4.65 -12.03
C GLN A 54 30.66 -5.16 -10.77
N LYS A 55 31.24 -6.16 -10.08
CA LYS A 55 30.73 -6.65 -8.79
C LYS A 55 30.70 -5.54 -7.74
N ARG A 56 31.81 -4.82 -7.53
CA ARG A 56 31.87 -3.69 -6.58
C ARG A 56 30.85 -2.59 -6.93
N GLY A 57 30.75 -2.22 -8.20
CA GLY A 57 29.76 -1.22 -8.64
C GLY A 57 28.31 -1.66 -8.40
N ALA A 58 28.00 -2.95 -8.60
CA ALA A 58 26.68 -3.51 -8.28
C ALA A 58 26.43 -3.59 -6.76
N GLU A 59 27.45 -3.89 -5.95
CA GLU A 59 27.40 -3.86 -4.48
C GLU A 59 27.16 -2.44 -3.95
N GLU A 60 27.86 -1.43 -4.49
CA GLU A 60 27.67 -0.01 -4.17
C GLU A 60 26.26 0.47 -4.53
N GLN A 61 25.77 0.16 -5.74
CA GLN A 61 24.40 0.50 -6.16
C GLN A 61 23.35 -0.17 -5.26
N ARG A 62 23.56 -1.44 -4.89
CA ARG A 62 22.68 -2.16 -3.97
C ARG A 62 22.69 -1.54 -2.57
N ALA A 63 23.86 -1.16 -2.05
CA ALA A 63 23.97 -0.49 -0.75
C ALA A 63 23.25 0.87 -0.74
N GLN A 64 23.37 1.66 -1.81
CA GLN A 64 22.63 2.91 -1.97
C GLN A 64 21.11 2.69 -2.03
N LEU A 65 20.66 1.64 -2.74
CA LEU A 65 19.24 1.27 -2.80
C LEU A 65 18.71 0.80 -1.44
N GLN A 66 19.49 0.02 -0.68
CA GLN A 66 19.14 -0.38 0.68
C GLN A 66 19.04 0.84 1.61
N GLN A 67 19.99 1.79 1.56
CA GLN A 67 19.91 3.04 2.32
C GLN A 67 18.66 3.85 1.96
N LYS A 68 18.36 4.01 0.66
CA LYS A 68 17.14 4.68 0.18
C LYS A 68 15.87 3.98 0.65
N LEU A 69 15.81 2.65 0.57
CA LEU A 69 14.69 1.85 1.04
C LEU A 69 14.47 2.00 2.54
N THR A 70 15.54 1.96 3.34
CA THR A 70 15.49 2.10 4.80
C THR A 70 15.05 3.51 5.20
N SER A 71 15.59 4.54 4.53
CA SER A 71 15.19 5.94 4.70
C SER A 71 13.73 6.18 4.31
N LEU A 72 13.26 5.60 3.20
CA LEU A 72 11.87 5.73 2.75
C LEU A 72 10.89 5.01 3.69
N LYS A 73 11.20 3.79 4.13
CA LYS A 73 10.40 3.09 5.16
C LYS A 73 10.35 3.92 6.45
N GLN A 74 11.50 4.36 6.93
CA GLN A 74 11.60 5.16 8.14
C GLN A 74 10.90 6.52 8.03
N SER A 75 10.83 7.15 6.84
CA SER A 75 10.07 8.38 6.63
C SER A 75 8.56 8.16 6.49
N ILE A 76 8.12 7.01 5.97
CA ILE A 76 6.71 6.58 5.98
C ILE A 76 6.26 6.27 7.42
N ASP A 77 7.12 5.63 8.22
CA ASP A 77 6.84 5.32 9.61
C ASP A 77 6.81 6.60 10.47
N ARG A 78 7.87 7.42 10.41
CA ARG A 78 8.02 8.69 11.15
C ARG A 78 7.10 9.83 10.70
N ASN A 79 6.36 9.71 9.60
CA ASN A 79 5.37 10.71 9.18
C ASN A 79 4.10 10.70 10.08
N GLU A 80 4.28 10.69 11.39
CA GLU A 80 3.21 10.88 12.36
C GLU A 80 2.54 12.23 12.21
N SER A 81 3.28 13.30 11.90
CA SER A 81 2.72 14.64 11.70
C SER A 81 1.70 14.66 10.57
N GLU A 82 2.01 14.03 9.43
CA GLU A 82 1.10 13.91 8.29
C GLU A 82 -0.09 12.99 8.59
N LYS A 83 0.11 11.89 9.34
CA LYS A 83 -0.97 11.00 9.81
C LYS A 83 -1.91 11.70 10.80
N ARG A 84 -1.37 12.48 11.74
CA ARG A 84 -2.13 13.30 12.69
C ARG A 84 -2.94 14.37 11.95
N ARG A 85 -2.30 15.19 11.10
CA ARG A 85 -2.99 16.16 10.24
C ARG A 85 -4.12 15.56 9.41
N ALA A 86 -3.92 14.34 8.87
CA ALA A 86 -4.95 13.62 8.13
C ALA A 86 -6.14 13.23 9.02
N ALA A 87 -5.86 12.69 10.22
CA ALA A 87 -6.87 12.33 11.20
C ALA A 87 -7.62 13.57 11.73
N ASP A 88 -6.91 14.66 12.03
CA ASP A 88 -7.47 15.93 12.49
C ASP A 88 -8.40 16.54 11.42
N ALA A 89 -7.95 16.59 10.16
CA ALA A 89 -8.76 17.10 9.04
C ALA A 89 -10.00 16.22 8.76
N LEU A 90 -9.86 14.89 8.87
CA LEU A 90 -10.98 13.96 8.75
C LEU A 90 -11.99 14.13 9.90
N ALA A 91 -11.50 14.24 11.15
CA ALA A 91 -12.33 14.44 12.33
C ALA A 91 -13.08 15.77 12.28
N LEU A 92 -12.43 16.85 11.83
CA LEU A 92 -13.09 18.16 11.61
C LEU A 92 -14.19 18.07 10.54
N SER A 93 -13.93 17.39 9.42
CA SER A 93 -14.95 17.20 8.38
C SER A 93 -16.10 16.29 8.83
N GLU A 94 -15.82 15.22 9.59
CA GLU A 94 -16.85 14.33 10.13
C GLU A 94 -17.68 15.01 11.24
N ALA A 95 -17.07 15.87 12.06
CA ALA A 95 -17.78 16.72 13.00
C ALA A 95 -18.69 17.72 12.27
N ALA A 96 -18.19 18.41 11.24
CA ALA A 96 -18.98 19.34 10.42
C ALA A 96 -20.14 18.63 9.68
N ILE A 97 -19.92 17.42 9.16
CA ILE A 97 -20.97 16.57 8.58
C ILE A 97 -21.99 16.18 9.65
N SER A 98 -21.55 15.76 10.84
CA SER A 98 -22.46 15.41 11.94
C SER A 98 -23.32 16.60 12.35
N GLU A 99 -22.74 17.79 12.43
CA GLU A 99 -23.46 19.00 12.83
C GLU A 99 -24.47 19.43 11.76
N ALA A 100 -24.07 19.51 10.49
CA ALA A 100 -24.99 19.83 9.40
C ALA A 100 -26.17 18.82 9.29
N ASN A 101 -25.95 17.53 9.61
CA ASN A 101 -27.05 16.56 9.69
C ASN A 101 -27.97 16.76 10.90
N ARG A 102 -27.46 17.27 12.04
CA ARG A 102 -28.29 17.64 13.20
C ARG A 102 -29.14 18.86 12.87
N THR A 103 -28.53 19.94 12.39
CA THR A 103 -29.24 21.15 11.97
C THR A 103 -30.33 20.83 10.93
N LEU A 104 -30.06 19.94 9.96
CA LEU A 104 -31.08 19.49 9.01
C LEU A 104 -32.21 18.65 9.64
N ALA A 105 -31.95 17.90 10.71
CA ALA A 105 -32.97 17.16 11.43
C ALA A 105 -33.82 18.10 12.32
N ASP A 106 -33.19 19.08 12.95
CA ASP A 106 -33.85 20.10 13.78
C ASP A 106 -34.75 20.99 12.91
N LEU A 107 -34.23 21.50 11.77
CA LEU A 107 -35.02 22.25 10.78
C LEU A 107 -36.18 21.43 10.20
N ALA A 108 -36.02 20.12 10.00
CA ALA A 108 -37.11 19.26 9.54
C ALA A 108 -38.19 19.05 10.64
N ALA A 109 -37.78 19.00 11.91
CA ALA A 109 -38.71 18.93 13.04
C ALA A 109 -39.45 20.27 13.24
N GLU A 110 -38.77 21.40 13.04
CA GLU A 110 -39.36 22.73 13.07
C GLU A 110 -40.34 22.94 11.92
N GLN A 111 -39.96 22.58 10.68
CA GLN A 111 -40.84 22.59 9.52
C GLN A 111 -42.14 21.82 9.80
N ALA A 112 -42.03 20.60 10.33
CA ALA A 112 -43.20 19.76 10.64
C ALA A 112 -44.11 20.37 11.72
N GLN A 113 -43.55 21.08 12.71
CA GLN A 113 -44.33 21.81 13.72
C GLN A 113 -45.03 23.04 13.12
N THR A 114 -44.35 23.81 12.29
CA THR A 114 -44.90 25.01 11.65
C THR A 114 -45.96 24.65 10.60
N GLU A 115 -45.79 23.55 9.85
CA GLU A 115 -46.83 23.00 8.97
C GLU A 115 -48.09 22.58 9.74
N GLN A 116 -47.94 21.93 10.91
CA GLN A 116 -49.06 21.59 11.79
C GLN A 116 -49.75 22.84 12.34
N ARG A 117 -48.98 23.85 12.77
CA ARG A 117 -49.52 25.14 13.23
C ARG A 117 -50.29 25.84 12.11
N LEU A 118 -49.76 25.90 10.90
CA LEU A 118 -50.42 26.48 9.73
C LEU A 118 -51.72 25.74 9.38
N ALA A 119 -51.72 24.40 9.42
CA ALA A 119 -52.93 23.60 9.19
C ALA A 119 -54.02 23.87 10.25
N LEU A 120 -53.64 24.02 11.52
CA LEU A 120 -54.55 24.42 12.60
C LEU A 120 -55.10 25.84 12.40
N LEU A 121 -54.24 26.80 12.05
CA LEU A 121 -54.64 28.19 11.77
C LEU A 121 -55.63 28.25 10.59
N ILE A 122 -55.36 27.54 9.49
CA ILE A 122 -56.26 27.43 8.33
C ILE A 122 -57.61 26.83 8.73
N ARG A 123 -57.63 25.82 9.61
CA ARG A 123 -58.88 25.25 10.13
C ARG A 123 -59.66 26.26 10.96
N GLN A 124 -59.00 26.92 11.92
CA GLN A 124 -59.61 27.96 12.75
C GLN A 124 -60.17 29.10 11.90
N GLN A 125 -59.48 29.50 10.83
CA GLN A 125 -59.97 30.53 9.91
C GLN A 125 -61.32 30.16 9.28
N ARG A 126 -61.52 28.89 8.90
CA ARG A 126 -62.79 28.40 8.33
C ARG A 126 -63.91 28.42 9.38
N GLU A 127 -63.62 27.96 10.59
CA GLU A 127 -64.58 27.94 11.72
C GLU A 127 -64.99 29.37 12.14
N LEU A 128 -64.03 30.30 12.18
CA LEU A 128 -64.27 31.73 12.42
C LEU A 128 -65.10 32.38 11.29
N LYS A 129 -64.77 32.11 10.02
CA LYS A 129 -65.54 32.62 8.86
C LYS A 129 -66.97 32.08 8.83
N ALA A 130 -67.19 30.81 9.16
CA ALA A 130 -68.52 30.23 9.30
C ALA A 130 -69.32 30.88 10.45
N THR A 131 -68.67 31.12 11.59
CA THR A 131 -69.26 31.82 12.74
C THR A 131 -69.62 33.27 12.40
N LEU A 132 -68.75 33.98 11.67
CA LEU A 132 -69.01 35.33 11.17
C LEU A 132 -70.24 35.35 10.26
N ALA A 133 -70.32 34.44 9.28
CA ALA A 133 -71.45 34.36 8.35
C ALA A 133 -72.78 34.06 9.06
N LEU A 134 -72.77 33.17 10.08
CA LEU A 134 -73.96 32.91 10.90
C LEU A 134 -74.41 34.17 11.67
N ARG A 135 -73.48 34.88 12.31
CA ARG A 135 -73.78 36.13 13.04
C ARG A 135 -74.25 37.25 12.11
N GLN A 136 -73.68 37.35 10.90
CA GLN A 136 -74.13 38.29 9.86
C GLN A 136 -75.56 37.99 9.40
N LYS A 137 -75.92 36.69 9.22
CA LYS A 137 -77.28 36.26 8.89
C LYS A 137 -78.28 36.56 10.01
N GLN A 138 -77.87 36.39 11.27
CA GLN A 138 -78.69 36.77 12.43
C GLN A 138 -78.92 38.29 12.48
N LEU A 139 -77.87 39.08 12.27
CA LEU A 139 -77.97 40.55 12.28
C LEU A 139 -78.84 41.07 11.12
N SER A 140 -78.68 40.52 9.91
CA SER A 140 -79.49 40.94 8.75
C SER A 140 -80.97 40.57 8.88
N ALA A 141 -81.29 39.44 9.52
CA ALA A 141 -82.67 39.12 9.88
C ALA A 141 -83.24 40.15 10.87
N VAL A 142 -82.52 40.46 11.96
CA VAL A 142 -82.97 41.45 12.95
C VAL A 142 -83.14 42.86 12.36
N LEU A 143 -82.21 43.30 11.50
CA LEU A 143 -82.32 44.60 10.83
C LEU A 143 -83.48 44.65 9.83
N ARG A 144 -83.80 43.54 9.16
CA ARG A 144 -84.97 43.44 8.27
C ARG A 144 -86.27 43.55 9.07
N GLU A 145 -86.41 42.79 10.17
CA GLU A 145 -87.61 42.86 11.02
C GLU A 145 -87.81 44.27 11.60
N GLN A 146 -86.73 44.93 12.03
CA GLN A 146 -86.80 46.32 12.51
C GLN A 146 -87.20 47.31 11.41
N TYR A 147 -86.72 47.12 10.18
CA TYR A 147 -87.10 47.95 9.04
C TYR A 147 -88.57 47.78 8.64
N VAL A 148 -89.08 46.53 8.65
CA VAL A 148 -90.47 46.21 8.30
C VAL A 148 -91.45 46.64 9.40
N SER A 149 -91.08 46.50 10.67
CA SER A 149 -91.93 46.90 11.81
C SER A 149 -91.99 48.42 12.01
N GLY A 150 -90.93 49.13 11.62
CA GLY A 150 -90.79 50.57 11.81
C GLY A 150 -90.23 50.95 13.18
N ASN A 151 -89.55 52.09 13.27
CA ASN A 151 -88.86 52.53 14.50
C ASN A 151 -89.79 53.15 15.57
N GLU A 152 -91.11 53.15 15.37
CA GLU A 152 -92.07 53.86 16.23
C GLU A 152 -92.56 53.06 17.45
N ASP A 153 -92.27 51.75 17.54
CA ASP A 153 -92.92 50.85 18.50
C ASP A 153 -92.85 51.29 19.96
N ARG A 154 -91.73 51.86 20.44
CA ARG A 154 -91.61 52.30 21.84
C ARG A 154 -92.44 53.54 22.16
N THR A 155 -92.41 54.56 21.31
CA THR A 155 -93.19 55.79 21.51
C THR A 155 -94.67 55.51 21.30
N LYS A 156 -95.02 54.75 20.25
CA LYS A 156 -96.39 54.31 19.97
C LYS A 156 -96.98 53.49 21.12
N LEU A 157 -96.21 52.58 21.74
CA LEU A 157 -96.66 51.83 22.92
C LEU A 157 -96.91 52.74 24.13
N LEU A 158 -96.02 53.71 24.39
CA LEU A 158 -96.18 54.68 25.48
C LEU A 158 -97.39 55.62 25.28
N LEU A 159 -97.74 55.94 24.04
CA LEU A 159 -98.88 56.81 23.68
C LEU A 159 -100.18 56.04 23.39
N SER A 160 -100.18 54.71 23.47
CA SER A 160 -101.34 53.88 23.09
C SER A 160 -102.51 53.88 24.08
N GLY A 161 -102.27 54.25 25.35
CA GLY A 161 -103.29 54.22 26.41
C GLY A 161 -103.62 52.83 26.98
N ASP A 162 -102.81 51.80 26.67
CA ASP A 162 -102.98 50.43 27.22
C ASP A 162 -102.58 50.33 28.73
N ASP A 163 -102.86 49.19 29.36
CA ASP A 163 -102.57 48.91 30.77
C ASP A 163 -101.08 49.16 31.13
N PRO A 164 -100.78 50.04 32.11
CA PRO A 164 -99.42 50.33 32.55
C PRO A 164 -98.58 49.10 32.90
N SER A 165 -99.21 48.03 33.40
CA SER A 165 -98.54 46.78 33.77
C SER A 165 -98.04 46.02 32.53
N ARG A 166 -98.84 46.01 31.45
CA ARG A 166 -98.46 45.44 30.15
C ARG A 166 -97.34 46.24 29.48
N ILE A 167 -97.47 47.58 29.48
CA ILE A 167 -96.47 48.50 28.92
C ILE A 167 -95.11 48.30 29.61
N ASN A 168 -95.06 48.26 30.95
CA ASN A 168 -93.82 48.06 31.69
C ASN A 168 -93.12 46.73 31.31
N ARG A 169 -93.89 45.63 31.27
CA ARG A 169 -93.37 44.31 30.90
C ARG A 169 -92.83 44.29 29.46
N ALA A 170 -93.56 44.89 28.51
CA ALA A 170 -93.15 44.98 27.12
C ALA A 170 -91.85 45.80 26.95
N LEU A 171 -91.75 46.97 27.59
CA LEU A 171 -90.53 47.79 27.58
C LEU A 171 -89.32 47.02 28.14
N ARG A 172 -89.51 46.25 29.24
CA ARG A 172 -88.46 45.42 29.82
C ARG A 172 -88.01 44.30 28.87
N TYR A 173 -88.94 43.67 28.15
CA TYR A 173 -88.61 42.68 27.11
C TYR A 173 -87.86 43.30 25.93
N MET A 174 -88.27 44.47 25.45
CA MET A 174 -87.53 45.23 24.43
C MET A 174 -86.12 45.60 24.91
N GLY A 175 -85.93 45.86 26.21
CA GLY A 175 -84.61 46.06 26.81
C GLY A 175 -83.71 44.82 26.73
N TYR A 176 -84.25 43.62 26.97
CA TYR A 176 -83.51 42.36 26.78
C TYR A 176 -83.15 42.14 25.30
N VAL A 177 -84.03 42.46 24.36
CA VAL A 177 -83.76 42.37 22.91
C VAL A 177 -82.63 43.34 22.50
N SER A 178 -82.68 44.62 22.91
CA SER A 178 -81.60 45.58 22.64
C SER A 178 -80.26 45.12 23.23
N LYS A 179 -80.27 44.50 24.43
CA LYS A 179 -79.06 43.93 25.03
C LYS A 179 -78.52 42.72 24.26
N ALA A 180 -79.39 41.90 23.66
CA ALA A 180 -79.00 40.79 22.79
C ALA A 180 -78.43 41.28 21.44
N GLN A 181 -79.01 42.33 20.85
CA GLN A 181 -78.49 43.00 19.65
C GLN A 181 -77.09 43.56 19.87
N GLY A 182 -76.85 44.25 21.00
CA GLY A 182 -75.51 44.73 21.37
C GLY A 182 -74.49 43.59 21.44
N LYS A 183 -74.80 42.51 22.17
CA LYS A 183 -73.96 41.30 22.23
C LYS A 183 -73.68 40.68 20.86
N LEU A 184 -74.62 40.72 19.93
CA LEU A 184 -74.43 40.21 18.56
C LEU A 184 -73.43 41.08 17.77
N ILE A 185 -73.54 42.41 17.88
CA ILE A 185 -72.60 43.36 17.26
C ILE A 185 -71.19 43.22 17.85
N ASP A 186 -71.08 43.10 19.18
CA ASP A 186 -69.78 42.89 19.84
C ASP A 186 -69.17 41.53 19.47
N GLY A 187 -69.99 40.48 19.37
CA GLY A 187 -69.58 39.17 18.86
C GLY A 187 -69.14 39.19 17.40
N LEU A 188 -69.75 40.03 16.55
CA LEU A 188 -69.30 40.25 15.16
C LEU A 188 -67.94 40.95 15.11
N ARG A 189 -67.76 42.03 15.88
CA ARG A 189 -66.48 42.75 16.00
C ARG A 189 -65.36 41.84 16.50
N ALA A 190 -65.65 41.02 17.51
CA ALA A 190 -64.71 40.02 18.01
C ALA A 190 -64.35 38.96 16.96
N SER A 191 -65.33 38.49 16.17
CA SER A 191 -65.05 37.57 15.05
C SER A 191 -64.17 38.17 13.97
N ILE A 192 -64.38 39.45 13.61
CA ILE A 192 -63.54 40.13 12.60
C ILE A 192 -62.10 40.23 13.11
N LYS A 193 -61.90 40.75 14.33
CA LYS A 193 -60.57 40.84 14.95
C LYS A 193 -59.87 39.49 15.05
N ALA A 194 -60.59 38.43 15.43
CA ALA A 194 -60.02 37.09 15.50
C ALA A 194 -59.61 36.53 14.13
N ILE A 195 -60.32 36.87 13.05
CA ILE A 195 -59.96 36.51 11.67
C ILE A 195 -58.71 37.28 11.22
N GLU A 196 -58.63 38.58 11.52
CA GLU A 196 -57.46 39.41 11.23
C GLU A 196 -56.20 38.86 11.93
N GLN A 197 -56.29 38.59 13.23
CA GLN A 197 -55.18 38.01 14.01
C GLN A 197 -54.75 36.63 13.48
N ASN A 198 -55.72 35.72 13.25
CA ASN A 198 -55.44 34.40 12.68
C ASN A 198 -54.85 34.49 11.26
N GLN A 199 -55.22 35.50 10.47
CA GLN A 199 -54.63 35.73 9.16
C GLN A 199 -53.18 36.23 9.25
N THR A 200 -52.88 37.14 10.20
CA THR A 200 -51.50 37.56 10.49
C THR A 200 -50.64 36.38 10.92
N GLU A 201 -51.08 35.59 11.91
CA GLU A 201 -50.36 34.39 12.36
C GLU A 201 -50.16 33.35 11.25
N ALA A 202 -51.13 33.21 10.34
CA ALA A 202 -51.00 32.31 9.19
C ALA A 202 -50.01 32.83 8.14
N THR A 203 -49.91 34.16 7.94
CA THR A 203 -48.89 34.75 7.07
C THR A 203 -47.49 34.67 7.67
N GLU A 204 -47.35 34.85 8.99
CA GLU A 204 -46.09 34.66 9.72
C GLU A 204 -45.63 33.19 9.61
N ALA A 205 -46.47 32.22 9.99
CA ALA A 205 -46.14 30.80 9.87
C ALA A 205 -45.85 30.36 8.41
N SER A 206 -46.40 31.06 7.40
CA SER A 206 -46.06 30.82 5.99
C SER A 206 -44.72 31.44 5.59
N ALA A 207 -44.31 32.55 6.20
CA ALA A 207 -42.97 33.14 6.02
C ALA A 207 -41.91 32.27 6.69
N ASP A 208 -42.13 31.85 7.94
CA ASP A 208 -41.27 30.94 8.70
C ASP A 208 -40.94 29.67 7.89
N LEU A 209 -41.94 29.07 7.23
CA LEU A 209 -41.72 27.90 6.36
C LEU A 209 -40.83 28.17 5.15
N ASN A 210 -40.86 29.39 4.58
CA ASN A 210 -39.97 29.75 3.47
C ASN A 210 -38.53 29.95 3.97
N ASP A 211 -38.37 30.55 5.15
CA ASP A 211 -37.05 30.78 5.76
C ASP A 211 -36.40 29.45 6.19
N ILE A 212 -37.17 28.55 6.85
CA ILE A 212 -36.73 27.18 7.16
C ILE A 212 -36.36 26.41 5.88
N ALA A 213 -37.10 26.57 4.78
CA ALA A 213 -36.78 25.94 3.51
C ALA A 213 -35.51 26.51 2.86
N ALA A 214 -35.27 27.82 2.98
CA ALA A 214 -34.06 28.48 2.50
C ALA A 214 -32.82 28.05 3.32
N GLU A 215 -32.93 28.02 4.65
CA GLU A 215 -31.85 27.54 5.52
C GLU A 215 -31.57 26.04 5.28
N SER A 216 -32.61 25.22 5.17
CA SER A 216 -32.48 23.79 4.83
C SER A 216 -31.78 23.55 3.49
N LEU A 217 -31.94 24.45 2.53
CA LEU A 217 -31.22 24.39 1.25
C LEU A 217 -29.74 24.72 1.42
N GLU A 218 -29.41 25.73 2.24
CA GLU A 218 -28.02 26.10 2.50
C GLU A 218 -27.29 25.05 3.33
N GLN A 219 -27.90 24.50 4.38
CA GLN A 219 -27.33 23.41 5.17
C GLN A 219 -27.11 22.14 4.30
N LYS A 220 -27.96 21.87 3.30
CA LYS A 220 -27.72 20.82 2.30
C LYS A 220 -26.47 21.12 1.44
N ARG A 221 -26.27 22.36 0.98
CA ARG A 221 -25.05 22.75 0.24
C ARG A 221 -23.80 22.59 1.10
N VAL A 222 -23.84 23.02 2.36
CA VAL A 222 -22.72 22.84 3.31
C VAL A 222 -22.42 21.35 3.49
N LEU A 223 -23.44 20.52 3.71
CA LEU A 223 -23.30 19.06 3.84
C LEU A 223 -22.68 18.41 2.58
N GLU A 224 -23.09 18.83 1.39
CA GLU A 224 -22.51 18.34 0.12
C GLU A 224 -21.06 18.78 -0.06
N GLN A 225 -20.74 20.06 0.23
CA GLN A 225 -19.37 20.56 0.21
C GLN A 225 -18.47 19.78 1.18
N GLN A 226 -18.92 19.53 2.41
CA GLN A 226 -18.16 18.75 3.39
C GLN A 226 -17.98 17.29 2.96
N LYS A 227 -19.01 16.63 2.42
CA LYS A 227 -18.89 15.28 1.84
C LYS A 227 -17.89 15.23 0.68
N ASN A 228 -17.88 16.26 -0.18
CA ASN A 228 -16.95 16.37 -1.29
C ASN A 228 -15.50 16.59 -0.80
N GLN A 229 -15.29 17.48 0.18
CA GLN A 229 -13.98 17.70 0.82
C GLN A 229 -13.45 16.41 1.46
N ARG A 230 -14.27 15.71 2.26
CA ARG A 230 -13.92 14.40 2.84
C ARG A 230 -13.51 13.39 1.77
N THR A 231 -14.27 13.30 0.67
CA THR A 231 -13.98 12.37 -0.43
C THR A 231 -12.69 12.72 -1.16
N GLN A 232 -12.44 14.01 -1.40
CA GLN A 232 -11.20 14.50 -2.01
C GLN A 232 -9.97 14.22 -1.12
N LEU A 233 -10.07 14.48 0.19
CA LEU A 233 -9.00 14.16 1.15
C LEU A 233 -8.69 12.66 1.14
N LEU A 234 -9.71 11.80 1.26
CA LEU A 234 -9.54 10.35 1.23
C LEU A 234 -8.90 9.88 -0.10
N ALA A 235 -9.29 10.44 -1.24
CA ALA A 235 -8.71 10.13 -2.54
C ALA A 235 -7.23 10.58 -2.67
N GLN A 236 -6.88 11.75 -2.14
CA GLN A 236 -5.49 12.24 -2.08
C GLN A 236 -4.63 11.32 -1.20
N TYR A 237 -5.10 10.93 -0.02
CA TYR A 237 -4.39 10.01 0.86
C TYR A 237 -4.25 8.61 0.25
N ALA A 238 -5.30 8.08 -0.38
CA ALA A 238 -5.24 6.79 -1.09
C ALA A 238 -4.19 6.83 -2.22
N THR A 239 -4.14 7.92 -2.99
CA THR A 239 -3.16 8.12 -4.08
C THR A 239 -1.73 8.23 -3.55
N ARG A 240 -1.53 8.95 -2.44
CA ARG A 240 -0.21 9.09 -1.79
C ARG A 240 0.26 7.76 -1.17
N LEU A 241 -0.64 6.96 -0.63
CA LEU A 241 -0.33 5.63 -0.08
C LEU A 241 -0.01 4.62 -1.18
N THR A 242 -0.73 4.63 -2.31
CA THR A 242 -0.44 3.73 -3.44
C THR A 242 0.86 4.09 -4.14
N SER A 243 1.18 5.38 -4.31
CA SER A 243 2.46 5.81 -4.88
C SER A 243 3.65 5.43 -3.99
N GLN A 244 3.56 5.67 -2.68
CA GLN A 244 4.59 5.23 -1.71
C GLN A 244 4.79 3.72 -1.72
N ARG A 245 3.71 2.92 -1.74
CA ARG A 245 3.79 1.45 -1.83
C ARG A 245 4.39 0.99 -3.16
N ALA A 246 4.07 1.65 -4.27
CA ALA A 246 4.63 1.34 -5.58
C ALA A 246 6.13 1.69 -5.66
N GLU A 247 6.56 2.79 -5.04
CA GLU A 247 7.97 3.18 -4.95
C GLU A 247 8.77 2.18 -4.10
N VAL A 248 8.30 1.84 -2.89
CA VAL A 248 8.90 0.78 -2.06
C VAL A 248 9.00 -0.54 -2.82
N GLY A 249 7.93 -0.94 -3.51
CA GLY A 249 7.90 -2.18 -4.31
C GLY A 249 8.83 -2.17 -5.54
N ARG A 250 9.09 -1.01 -6.14
CA ARG A 250 10.12 -0.85 -7.21
C ARG A 250 11.52 -1.01 -6.62
N LEU A 251 11.83 -0.25 -5.57
CA LEU A 251 13.15 -0.30 -4.89
C LEU A 251 13.49 -1.71 -4.38
N GLN A 252 12.52 -2.45 -3.83
CA GLN A 252 12.72 -3.84 -3.41
C GLN A 252 13.01 -4.79 -4.58
N LYS A 253 12.36 -4.61 -5.75
CA LYS A 253 12.63 -5.40 -6.94
C LYS A 253 14.03 -5.11 -7.49
N ASP A 254 14.43 -3.85 -7.52
CA ASP A 254 15.77 -3.46 -8.00
C ASP A 254 16.88 -3.91 -7.03
N GLU A 255 16.65 -3.83 -5.72
CA GLU A 255 17.54 -4.43 -4.71
C GLU A 255 17.69 -5.95 -4.93
N SER A 256 16.57 -6.66 -5.15
CA SER A 256 16.58 -8.11 -5.38
C SER A 256 17.32 -8.49 -6.65
N ARG A 257 17.14 -7.73 -7.74
CA ARG A 257 17.83 -7.93 -9.02
C ARG A 257 19.34 -7.72 -8.89
N LEU A 258 19.78 -6.65 -8.20
CA LEU A 258 21.20 -6.42 -7.94
C LEU A 258 21.78 -7.46 -6.97
N GLY A 259 21.03 -7.91 -5.97
CA GLY A 259 21.42 -9.02 -5.10
C GLY A 259 21.74 -10.29 -5.89
N GLY A 260 20.83 -10.69 -6.80
CA GLY A 260 21.05 -11.82 -7.69
C GLY A 260 22.24 -11.65 -8.64
N LEU A 261 22.45 -10.43 -9.18
CA LEU A 261 23.60 -10.13 -10.03
C LEU A 261 24.93 -10.24 -9.26
N VAL A 262 24.99 -9.70 -8.04
CA VAL A 262 26.18 -9.78 -7.16
C VAL A 262 26.47 -11.24 -6.80
N GLU A 263 25.45 -12.05 -6.53
CA GLU A 263 25.61 -13.48 -6.23
C GLU A 263 26.09 -14.28 -7.46
N GLN A 264 25.55 -14.00 -8.66
CA GLN A 264 26.02 -14.60 -9.92
C GLN A 264 27.48 -14.24 -10.22
N LEU A 265 27.84 -12.95 -10.11
CA LEU A 265 29.22 -12.50 -10.26
C LEU A 265 30.14 -13.11 -9.19
N GLY A 266 29.67 -13.26 -7.95
CA GLY A 266 30.37 -13.96 -6.88
C GLY A 266 30.70 -15.41 -7.24
N LYS A 267 29.70 -16.19 -7.65
CA LYS A 267 29.87 -17.60 -8.07
C LYS A 267 30.83 -17.74 -9.27
N LEU A 268 30.75 -16.82 -10.24
CA LEU A 268 31.68 -16.77 -11.37
C LEU A 268 33.12 -16.49 -10.94
N ILE A 269 33.34 -15.52 -10.06
CA ILE A 269 34.66 -15.16 -9.53
C ILE A 269 35.24 -16.32 -8.67
N GLU A 270 34.43 -16.95 -7.82
CA GLU A 270 34.86 -18.11 -7.01
C GLU A 270 35.23 -19.32 -7.87
N ALA A 271 34.42 -19.64 -8.89
CA ALA A 271 34.70 -20.72 -9.83
C ALA A 271 36.03 -20.47 -10.58
N GLN A 272 36.27 -19.22 -10.99
CA GLN A 272 37.54 -18.84 -11.61
C GLN A 272 38.72 -18.89 -10.65
N GLN A 273 38.59 -18.39 -9.41
CA GLN A 273 39.69 -18.48 -8.45
C GLN A 273 40.03 -19.93 -8.13
N LYS A 274 39.04 -20.83 -8.01
CA LYS A 274 39.29 -22.28 -7.89
C LYS A 274 39.99 -22.86 -9.12
N ALA A 275 39.61 -22.44 -10.33
CA ALA A 275 40.29 -22.86 -11.56
C ALA A 275 41.73 -22.32 -11.66
N GLU A 276 41.99 -21.08 -11.25
CA GLU A 276 43.35 -20.52 -11.18
C GLU A 276 44.21 -21.19 -10.11
N GLN A 277 43.66 -21.45 -8.93
CA GLN A 277 44.32 -22.17 -7.84
C GLN A 277 44.68 -23.58 -8.29
N ALA A 278 43.74 -24.30 -8.93
CA ALA A 278 43.99 -25.61 -9.52
C ALA A 278 45.04 -25.55 -10.63
N ALA A 279 45.00 -24.55 -11.52
CA ALA A 279 46.00 -24.39 -12.59
C ALA A 279 47.39 -24.00 -12.05
N LYS A 280 47.48 -23.22 -10.96
CA LYS A 280 48.73 -22.91 -10.25
C LYS A 280 49.28 -24.16 -9.56
N ALA A 281 48.46 -24.86 -8.79
CA ALA A 281 48.84 -26.14 -8.16
C ALA A 281 49.25 -27.20 -9.20
N GLU A 282 48.59 -27.27 -10.36
CA GLU A 282 48.98 -28.17 -11.45
C GLU A 282 50.30 -27.74 -12.11
N ARG A 283 50.55 -26.43 -12.27
CA ARG A 283 51.85 -25.92 -12.74
C ARG A 283 52.97 -26.19 -11.74
N GLU A 284 52.72 -26.00 -10.45
CA GLU A 284 53.66 -26.29 -9.37
C GLU A 284 53.94 -27.79 -9.28
N ALA A 285 52.91 -28.65 -9.34
CA ALA A 285 53.06 -30.10 -9.39
C ALA A 285 53.78 -30.58 -10.67
N LYS A 286 53.56 -29.93 -11.83
CA LYS A 286 54.32 -30.19 -13.07
C LYS A 286 55.78 -29.74 -12.91
N ALA A 287 56.05 -28.57 -12.36
CA ALA A 287 57.40 -28.07 -12.10
C ALA A 287 58.14 -28.95 -11.08
N GLU A 288 57.47 -29.41 -10.02
CA GLU A 288 58.04 -30.32 -9.03
C GLU A 288 58.27 -31.73 -9.61
N ARG A 289 57.38 -32.22 -10.48
CA ARG A 289 57.59 -33.47 -11.25
C ARG A 289 58.80 -33.36 -12.18
N VAL A 290 58.96 -32.25 -12.90
CA VAL A 290 60.15 -32.01 -13.74
C VAL A 290 61.40 -31.91 -12.87
N ALA A 291 61.38 -31.17 -11.75
CA ALA A 291 62.51 -31.08 -10.84
C ALA A 291 62.88 -32.43 -10.17
N LYS A 292 61.89 -33.28 -9.87
CA LYS A 292 62.10 -34.66 -9.40
C LYS A 292 62.71 -35.54 -10.49
N ALA A 293 62.23 -35.44 -11.74
CA ALA A 293 62.80 -36.15 -12.88
C ALA A 293 64.24 -35.70 -13.18
N ASP A 294 64.54 -34.40 -13.13
CA ASP A 294 65.89 -33.86 -13.29
C ASP A 294 66.84 -34.31 -12.17
N ARG A 295 66.36 -34.40 -10.92
CA ARG A 295 67.14 -34.95 -9.80
C ARG A 295 67.41 -36.45 -9.98
N ALA A 296 66.40 -37.23 -10.39
CA ALA A 296 66.57 -38.64 -10.68
C ALA A 296 67.55 -38.86 -11.85
N ALA A 297 67.45 -38.07 -12.92
CA ALA A 297 68.36 -38.13 -14.07
C ALA A 297 69.81 -37.72 -13.69
N ARG A 298 70.01 -36.80 -12.73
CA ARG A 298 71.33 -36.49 -12.17
C ARG A 298 71.86 -37.65 -11.33
N ALA A 299 71.06 -38.20 -10.43
CA ALA A 299 71.43 -39.36 -9.62
C ALA A 299 71.77 -40.59 -10.48
N GLU A 300 71.04 -40.83 -11.58
CA GLU A 300 71.39 -41.87 -12.55
C GLU A 300 72.71 -41.59 -13.28
N ARG A 301 72.99 -40.34 -13.65
CA ARG A 301 74.26 -39.95 -14.28
C ARG A 301 75.42 -40.12 -13.32
N GLU A 302 75.24 -39.76 -12.06
CA GLU A 302 76.20 -39.96 -10.98
C GLU A 302 76.42 -41.46 -10.72
N ALA A 303 75.37 -42.27 -10.57
CA ALA A 303 75.48 -43.72 -10.42
C ALA A 303 76.15 -44.40 -11.63
N LYS A 304 75.85 -43.96 -12.87
CA LYS A 304 76.52 -44.46 -14.09
C LYS A 304 77.98 -44.01 -14.16
N ALA A 305 78.31 -42.82 -13.67
CA ALA A 305 79.69 -42.35 -13.54
C ALA A 305 80.47 -43.12 -12.45
N GLU A 306 79.83 -43.43 -11.32
CA GLU A 306 80.39 -44.28 -10.26
C GLU A 306 80.59 -45.72 -10.73
N GLN A 307 79.64 -46.31 -11.46
CA GLN A 307 79.80 -47.63 -12.08
C GLN A 307 80.95 -47.62 -13.10
N ALA A 308 81.02 -46.62 -13.98
CA ALA A 308 82.15 -46.46 -14.91
C ALA A 308 83.49 -46.23 -14.19
N ALA A 309 83.50 -45.54 -13.05
CA ALA A 309 84.69 -45.37 -12.21
C ALA A 309 85.08 -46.65 -11.46
N ALA A 310 84.10 -47.43 -11.00
CA ALA A 310 84.30 -48.73 -10.37
C ALA A 310 84.83 -49.76 -11.37
N ASP A 311 84.33 -49.75 -12.61
CA ASP A 311 84.82 -50.62 -13.68
C ASP A 311 86.21 -50.19 -14.17
N LYS A 312 86.50 -48.88 -14.24
CA LYS A 312 87.89 -48.39 -14.44
C LYS A 312 88.82 -48.81 -13.29
N ARG A 313 88.37 -48.74 -12.04
CA ARG A 313 89.12 -49.24 -10.86
C ARG A 313 89.31 -50.75 -10.90
N ARG A 314 88.33 -51.52 -11.38
CA ARG A 314 88.45 -52.98 -11.61
C ARG A 314 89.45 -53.30 -12.73
N GLN A 315 89.44 -52.54 -13.82
CA GLN A 315 90.42 -52.65 -14.91
C GLN A 315 91.83 -52.31 -14.43
N GLN A 316 91.99 -51.25 -13.62
CA GLN A 316 93.27 -50.90 -12.98
C GLN A 316 93.73 -51.96 -11.97
N ALA A 317 92.84 -52.50 -11.15
CA ALA A 317 93.14 -53.60 -10.22
C ALA A 317 93.51 -54.91 -10.95
N ALA A 318 92.92 -55.16 -12.13
CA ALA A 318 93.29 -56.30 -12.99
C ALA A 318 94.68 -56.12 -13.62
N LEU A 319 95.09 -54.89 -13.94
CA LEU A 319 96.45 -54.57 -14.38
C LEU A 319 97.47 -54.78 -13.24
N VAL A 320 97.20 -54.27 -12.04
CA VAL A 320 98.08 -54.47 -10.87
C VAL A 320 98.19 -55.96 -10.47
N ARG A 321 97.10 -56.74 -10.57
CA ARG A 321 97.14 -58.20 -10.38
C ARG A 321 97.96 -58.95 -11.44
N ARG A 322 98.28 -58.32 -12.57
CA ARG A 322 99.11 -58.89 -13.63
C ARG A 322 100.60 -58.64 -13.42
N GLU A 323 100.98 -57.73 -12.52
CA GLU A 323 102.37 -57.38 -12.19
C GLU A 323 102.88 -58.06 -10.89
N ALA A 324 102.00 -58.71 -10.12
CA ALA A 324 102.35 -59.45 -8.91
C ALA A 324 102.44 -60.99 -9.15
N ARG A 325 103.70 -61.47 -9.17
CA ARG A 325 104.23 -62.86 -9.18
C ARG A 325 103.46 -63.84 -8.26
N GLY A 326 103.49 -65.18 -8.38
CA GLY A 326 104.55 -66.12 -8.84
C GLY A 326 105.32 -66.73 -7.64
N ALA A 327 105.28 -68.07 -7.46
CA ALA A 327 105.81 -68.91 -6.33
C ALA A 327 105.04 -68.75 -4.97
N ILE A 328 104.37 -69.71 -4.28
CA ILE A 328 104.44 -71.17 -3.91
C ILE A 328 105.02 -71.43 -2.47
N VAL A 329 104.41 -72.36 -1.70
CA VAL A 329 104.81 -73.01 -0.38
C VAL A 329 104.43 -72.27 0.94
N ALA A 330 104.15 -72.87 2.13
CA ALA A 330 103.21 -73.95 2.58
C ALA A 330 103.18 -74.14 4.15
N GLN A 331 101.99 -74.42 4.75
CA GLN A 331 101.72 -75.11 6.07
C GLN A 331 102.19 -74.50 7.43
N PRO A 332 101.72 -74.95 8.64
CA PRO A 332 100.57 -75.81 9.03
C PRO A 332 99.59 -75.24 10.13
N ASN A 333 98.59 -76.04 10.55
CA ASN A 333 97.52 -75.79 11.57
C ASN A 333 97.93 -76.29 13.00
N PRO A 334 97.09 -76.41 14.09
CA PRO A 334 95.63 -76.17 14.33
C PRO A 334 95.39 -75.31 15.63
N PRO A 335 94.34 -75.41 16.51
CA PRO A 335 93.05 -76.17 16.51
C PRO A 335 91.75 -75.46 17.04
N THR A 336 90.62 -76.16 16.83
CA THR A 336 89.36 -76.27 17.62
C THR A 336 88.68 -75.05 18.31
N SER A 337 87.45 -74.72 17.87
CA SER A 337 86.19 -75.07 18.59
C SER A 337 84.90 -74.77 17.78
N ARG A 338 83.77 -75.32 18.23
CA ARG A 338 82.41 -75.44 17.62
C ARG A 338 81.43 -75.55 18.83
N PRO A 339 80.07 -75.65 18.74
CA PRO A 339 78.99 -75.13 17.85
C PRO A 339 78.12 -74.06 18.64
N PRO A 340 76.78 -73.85 18.48
CA PRO A 340 75.77 -74.35 17.50
C PRO A 340 74.87 -73.29 16.80
N ARG A 341 74.05 -73.80 15.87
CA ARG A 341 72.91 -73.17 15.18
C ARG A 341 71.58 -73.34 15.95
N ALA A 342 70.62 -72.45 15.69
CA ALA A 342 69.19 -72.76 15.55
C ALA A 342 68.63 -71.93 14.36
N GLN A 343 68.14 -72.54 13.27
CA GLN A 343 66.72 -72.87 12.98
C GLN A 343 65.85 -71.61 12.77
N ILE A 344 65.50 -71.24 11.53
CA ILE A 344 64.47 -71.78 10.60
C ILE A 344 63.05 -71.25 10.91
N ASN A 345 62.50 -70.55 9.91
CA ASN A 345 61.10 -70.42 9.43
C ASN A 345 61.16 -69.31 8.34
N ARG A 346 60.79 -69.43 7.05
CA ARG A 346 59.73 -70.16 6.31
C ARG A 346 58.33 -69.87 6.87
N ALA A 347 57.33 -69.43 6.09
CA ALA A 347 57.32 -69.00 4.67
C ALA A 347 56.10 -68.08 4.40
N ASP A 348 55.99 -67.65 3.14
CA ASP A 348 54.77 -67.20 2.40
C ASP A 348 54.35 -65.70 2.52
N ALA A 349 53.73 -65.06 1.53
CA ALA A 349 53.74 -65.23 0.06
C ALA A 349 53.03 -64.02 -0.63
N ILE A 350 53.58 -63.55 -1.76
CA ILE A 350 52.87 -62.96 -2.94
C ILE A 350 52.19 -61.55 -2.84
N ASP A 351 52.44 -60.77 -3.90
CA ASP A 351 51.76 -59.61 -4.54
C ASP A 351 51.54 -58.20 -3.93
N ALA A 352 52.10 -57.24 -4.70
CA ALA A 352 51.50 -56.03 -5.30
C ALA A 352 51.25 -54.71 -4.52
N ASP A 353 51.79 -53.65 -5.15
CA ASP A 353 51.30 -52.27 -5.35
C ASP A 353 50.97 -51.31 -4.19
N GLU A 354 51.86 -50.31 -4.03
CA GLU A 354 51.65 -48.84 -3.96
C GLU A 354 50.64 -48.17 -2.97
N PRO A 355 50.84 -46.87 -2.63
CA PRO A 355 50.59 -46.41 -1.24
C PRO A 355 49.66 -45.18 -1.09
N LEU A 356 49.32 -44.82 0.16
CA LEU A 356 49.59 -43.49 0.80
C LEU A 356 48.67 -43.13 2.00
N VAL A 357 49.25 -42.29 2.89
CA VAL A 357 48.70 -41.35 3.89
C VAL A 357 47.73 -41.81 5.02
N PRO A 358 48.06 -41.46 6.29
CA PRO A 358 47.11 -41.38 7.40
C PRO A 358 46.77 -39.93 7.80
N ALA A 359 45.51 -39.65 8.16
CA ALA A 359 45.17 -38.59 9.13
C ALA A 359 43.71 -38.71 9.65
N ASN A 360 43.57 -38.73 10.97
CA ASN A 360 42.37 -38.39 11.74
C ASN A 360 42.68 -37.01 12.41
N PRO A 361 41.79 -36.33 13.18
CA PRO A 361 40.36 -36.55 13.42
C PRO A 361 39.46 -35.27 13.43
N LYS A 362 38.14 -35.48 13.58
CA LYS A 362 37.13 -34.62 14.26
C LYS A 362 37.07 -33.10 13.98
N VAL A 363 35.89 -32.60 13.55
CA VAL A 363 34.89 -31.88 14.40
C VAL A 363 33.68 -31.42 13.56
N LEU A 364 32.48 -31.78 14.06
CA LEU A 364 31.14 -31.19 13.98
C LEU A 364 30.72 -30.13 12.91
N THR A 365 29.41 -30.23 12.57
CA THR A 365 28.41 -29.19 12.20
C THR A 365 27.98 -29.01 10.74
N GLY A 366 26.66 -28.78 10.60
CA GLY A 366 25.95 -28.39 9.39
C GLY A 366 25.33 -29.54 8.58
N ASN A 367 24.09 -29.49 8.09
CA ASN A 367 22.95 -28.58 8.29
C ASN A 367 21.68 -29.34 7.80
N GLU A 368 20.48 -28.99 8.26
CA GLU A 368 19.43 -28.37 7.42
C GLU A 368 18.07 -28.18 8.14
N PRO A 369 17.20 -27.25 7.67
CA PRO A 369 15.96 -26.90 8.37
C PRO A 369 14.64 -27.13 7.58
N LYS A 370 13.56 -27.44 8.33
CA LYS A 370 12.12 -27.18 8.01
C LYS A 370 11.49 -27.94 6.82
N PRO A 371 10.13 -27.96 6.69
CA PRO A 371 9.09 -27.34 7.54
C PRO A 371 7.99 -28.29 8.07
N GLU A 372 7.53 -28.04 9.30
CA GLU A 372 6.15 -28.33 9.70
C GLU A 372 5.32 -27.02 9.64
N ALA A 373 4.19 -27.05 8.94
CA ALA A 373 3.21 -25.96 8.90
C ALA A 373 1.84 -26.44 8.38
N SER A 374 1.24 -27.45 9.01
CA SER A 374 -0.17 -27.80 8.79
C SER A 374 -1.06 -26.82 9.56
N VAL A 375 -1.29 -25.64 8.99
CA VAL A 375 -2.26 -24.66 9.50
C VAL A 375 -3.66 -25.23 9.33
N GLN A 376 -4.37 -25.44 10.45
CA GLN A 376 -5.77 -25.83 10.42
C GLN A 376 -6.61 -24.71 9.80
N ALA A 377 -7.47 -25.07 8.84
CA ALA A 377 -8.35 -24.13 8.17
C ALA A 377 -9.44 -23.63 9.13
N VAL A 378 -9.48 -22.31 9.34
CA VAL A 378 -10.59 -21.63 10.03
C VAL A 378 -11.87 -21.85 9.24
N THR A 379 -12.74 -22.74 9.74
CA THR A 379 -14.04 -23.03 9.14
C THR A 379 -15.13 -22.72 10.16
N SER A 380 -15.56 -21.46 10.23
CA SER A 380 -16.70 -21.03 11.04
C SER A 380 -17.61 -20.08 10.25
N LEU A 381 -18.44 -20.68 9.40
CA LEU A 381 -19.61 -20.02 8.80
C LEU A 381 -20.69 -19.82 9.88
N GLN A 382 -20.80 -18.60 10.40
CA GLN A 382 -22.01 -18.06 11.04
C GLN A 382 -22.10 -16.59 10.57
N SER A 383 -23.03 -16.14 9.71
CA SER A 383 -24.49 -16.32 9.68
C SER A 383 -25.20 -15.72 10.91
N PHE A 384 -25.19 -14.39 11.02
CA PHE A 384 -26.24 -13.67 11.73
C PHE A 384 -26.94 -12.66 10.81
N ALA A 385 -28.20 -12.97 10.52
CA ALA A 385 -29.12 -12.11 9.80
C ALA A 385 -30.00 -11.35 10.79
N GLY A 386 -30.42 -10.15 10.40
CA GLY A 386 -31.70 -9.56 10.79
C GLY A 386 -31.86 -9.11 12.25
N LEU A 387 -31.80 -7.79 12.45
CA LEU A 387 -32.70 -7.13 13.40
C LEU A 387 -33.17 -5.80 12.80
N LYS A 388 -34.37 -5.86 12.21
CA LYS A 388 -35.11 -4.72 11.68
C LYS A 388 -36.50 -4.80 12.30
N GLY A 389 -36.94 -3.75 12.99
CA GLY A 389 -38.29 -3.61 13.53
C GLY A 389 -38.37 -3.47 15.05
N ARG A 390 -38.57 -2.24 15.51
CA ARG A 390 -39.94 -1.72 15.69
C ARG A 390 -40.02 -0.28 15.20
#